data_AF-A0A2J7Q9Z9-F1
#
_entry.id   AF-A0A2J7Q9Z9-F1
#
_cell.length_a   1.000
_cell.length_b   1.000
_cell.length_c   1.000
_cell.angle_alpha   90.00
_cell.angle_beta   90.00
_cell.angle_gamma   90.00
#
_symmetry.space_group_name_H-M   'P 1'
#
loop_
_entity.id
_entity.type
_entity.pdbx_description
1 polymer ?
#
loop_
_entity_poly.entity_id
_entity_poly.type
_entity_poly.pdbx_seq_one_letter_code
_entity_poly.pdbx_strand_id
1 'polypeptide(L)'
;MAAPLSVCTKKEQRSVIRFLWSEGVTGAAIHQRLSAQYGNSVLPQWSVYEWFEKLKSGRTSVTHEEGAGRPSTTTNKDNIERLLSKGVVLLHDDARPHTAAHTAETLRKLKSDVMAHPSYSPDLAPSDYHLFGPLKEALRGRRFTSDQEVKEAVHAWLAAQLKTFFSESIRNLVQRWTKCVEKQGDYAEK
;
A
#
# COMPACT_ATOMS: atom_id res chain seq x y z
N MET A 1 -29.28 12.64 36.26
CA MET A 1 -29.60 12.79 34.83
C MET A 1 -28.31 12.70 34.04
N ALA A 2 -28.20 11.83 33.04
CA ALA A 2 -27.02 11.77 32.18
C ALA A 2 -27.17 12.82 31.06
N ALA A 3 -26.22 13.75 30.97
CA ALA A 3 -26.22 14.77 29.93
C ALA A 3 -25.72 14.15 28.60
N PRO A 4 -26.46 14.30 27.48
CA PRO A 4 -26.03 13.75 26.21
C PRO A 4 -24.78 14.46 25.69
N LEU A 5 -23.78 13.68 25.29
CA LEU A 5 -22.55 14.16 24.67
C LEU A 5 -22.80 14.31 23.16
N SER A 6 -23.49 15.38 22.74
CA SER A 6 -23.93 15.56 21.34
C SER A 6 -22.79 15.80 20.34
N VAL A 7 -21.61 16.19 20.83
CA VAL A 7 -20.39 16.42 20.03
C VAL A 7 -19.30 15.48 20.54
N CYS A 8 -19.02 14.42 19.78
CA CYS A 8 -17.98 13.45 20.13
C CYS A 8 -17.31 12.92 18.86
N THR A 9 -15.99 12.92 18.83
CA THR A 9 -15.19 12.43 17.72
C THR A 9 -15.25 10.91 17.64
N LYS A 10 -15.02 10.37 16.43
CA LYS A 10 -14.91 8.90 16.25
C LYS A 10 -13.81 8.29 17.12
N LYS A 11 -12.74 9.03 17.43
CA LYS A 11 -11.64 8.58 18.30
C LYS A 11 -12.10 8.42 19.74
N GLU A 12 -12.86 9.38 20.26
CA GLU A 12 -13.41 9.32 21.61
C GLU A 12 -14.39 8.15 21.76
N GLN A 13 -15.26 7.93 20.78
CA GLN A 13 -16.16 6.77 20.79
C GLN A 13 -15.40 5.43 20.76
N ARG A 14 -14.27 5.34 20.03
CA ARG A 14 -13.38 4.16 20.05
C ARG A 14 -12.70 3.94 21.40
N SER A 15 -12.33 5.01 22.08
CA SER A 15 -11.82 4.93 23.47
C SER A 15 -12.87 4.35 24.42
N VAL A 16 -14.13 4.77 24.28
CA VAL A 16 -15.24 4.22 25.07
C VAL A 16 -15.50 2.74 24.74
N ILE A 17 -15.44 2.36 23.45
CA ILE A 17 -15.54 0.95 23.05
C ILE A 17 -14.44 0.12 23.70
N ARG A 18 -13.19 0.59 23.70
CA ARG A 18 -12.05 -0.10 24.33
C ARG A 18 -12.26 -0.28 25.84
N PHE A 19 -12.71 0.78 26.51
CA PHE A 19 -12.99 0.75 27.95
C PHE A 19 -14.08 -0.27 28.28
N LEU A 20 -15.24 -0.19 27.63
CA LEU A 20 -16.37 -1.08 27.89
C LEU A 20 -16.08 -2.54 27.52
N TRP A 21 -15.28 -2.77 26.47
CA TRP A 21 -14.81 -4.11 26.14
C TRP A 21 -13.95 -4.71 27.26
N SER A 22 -13.05 -3.89 27.86
CA SER A 22 -12.22 -4.35 28.98
C SER A 22 -13.00 -4.66 30.25
N GLU A 23 -14.20 -4.08 30.41
CA GLU A 23 -15.16 -4.42 31.46
C GLU A 23 -15.99 -5.68 31.14
N GLY A 24 -15.76 -6.32 29.99
CA GLY A 24 -16.49 -7.53 29.57
C GLY A 24 -17.88 -7.26 28.97
N VAL A 25 -18.19 -6.00 28.62
CA VAL A 25 -19.49 -5.65 28.03
C VAL A 25 -19.58 -6.15 26.60
N THR A 26 -20.72 -6.74 26.21
CA THR A 26 -20.92 -7.27 24.85
C THR A 26 -21.04 -6.15 23.81
N GLY A 27 -20.63 -6.42 22.55
CA GLY A 27 -20.71 -5.43 21.47
C GLY A 27 -22.11 -4.83 21.25
N ALA A 28 -23.17 -5.62 21.44
CA ALA A 28 -24.55 -5.16 21.36
C ALA A 28 -24.89 -4.15 22.48
N ALA A 29 -24.49 -4.44 23.72
CA ALA A 29 -24.70 -3.55 24.86
C ALA A 29 -23.83 -2.27 24.74
N ILE A 30 -22.63 -2.37 24.18
CA ILE A 30 -21.78 -1.21 23.87
C ILE A 30 -22.50 -0.29 22.89
N HIS A 31 -23.03 -0.81 21.77
CA HIS A 31 -23.74 0.02 20.80
C HIS A 31 -24.99 0.70 21.39
N GLN A 32 -25.75 0.00 22.25
CA GLN A 32 -26.90 0.60 22.95
C GLN A 32 -26.47 1.76 23.87
N ARG A 33 -25.40 1.58 24.65
CA ARG A 33 -24.86 2.63 25.54
C ARG A 33 -24.33 3.83 24.76
N LEU A 34 -23.63 3.58 23.66
CA LEU A 34 -23.15 4.65 22.76
C LEU A 34 -24.34 5.40 22.15
N SER A 35 -25.36 4.70 21.66
CA SER A 35 -26.54 5.32 21.03
C SER A 35 -27.31 6.20 22.01
N ALA A 36 -27.43 5.77 23.28
CA ALA A 36 -28.09 6.54 24.34
C ALA A 36 -27.36 7.85 24.69
N GLN A 37 -26.04 7.92 24.50
CA GLN A 37 -25.22 9.08 24.87
C GLN A 37 -24.88 10.00 23.68
N TYR A 38 -24.65 9.42 22.49
CA TYR A 38 -24.16 10.11 21.31
C TYR A 38 -25.24 10.34 20.23
N GLY A 39 -26.41 9.72 20.34
CA GLY A 39 -27.52 9.90 19.40
C GLY A 39 -27.09 9.68 17.93
N ASN A 40 -27.38 10.65 17.06
CA ASN A 40 -27.05 10.59 15.63
C ASN A 40 -25.54 10.64 15.33
N SER A 41 -24.72 11.02 16.30
CA SER A 41 -23.26 11.08 16.14
C SER A 41 -22.60 9.72 16.40
N VAL A 42 -23.37 8.68 16.75
CA VAL A 42 -22.85 7.35 17.10
C VAL A 42 -22.18 6.64 15.91
N LEU A 43 -21.11 5.90 16.18
CA LEU A 43 -20.54 4.96 15.22
C LEU A 43 -21.58 3.90 14.81
N PRO A 44 -21.69 3.57 13.51
CA PRO A 44 -22.57 2.50 13.05
C PRO A 44 -22.28 1.18 13.78
N GLN A 45 -23.32 0.39 14.05
CA GLN A 45 -23.24 -0.87 14.79
C GLN A 45 -22.16 -1.83 14.26
N TRP A 46 -22.01 -1.94 12.93
CA TRP A 46 -20.97 -2.78 12.33
C TRP A 46 -19.54 -2.32 12.68
N SER A 47 -19.31 -1.00 12.84
CA SER A 47 -18.00 -0.45 13.23
C SER A 47 -17.70 -0.75 14.70
N VAL A 48 -18.72 -0.81 15.55
CA VAL A 48 -18.56 -1.27 16.95
C VAL A 48 -18.11 -2.73 16.98
N TYR A 49 -18.72 -3.61 16.19
CA TYR A 49 -18.30 -5.02 16.09
C TYR A 49 -16.91 -5.18 15.49
N GLU A 50 -16.57 -4.41 14.46
CA GLU A 50 -15.23 -4.40 13.87
C GLU A 50 -14.16 -4.03 14.91
N TRP A 51 -14.43 -3.02 15.74
CA TRP A 51 -13.54 -2.65 16.84
C TRP A 51 -13.48 -3.72 17.94
N PHE A 52 -14.61 -4.37 18.24
CA PHE A 52 -14.68 -5.47 19.20
C PHE A 52 -13.76 -6.65 18.79
N GLU A 53 -13.79 -7.03 17.52
CA GLU A 53 -12.91 -8.08 16.98
C GLU A 53 -11.44 -7.65 16.93
N LYS A 54 -11.15 -6.39 16.58
CA LYS A 54 -9.78 -5.83 16.63
C LYS A 54 -9.20 -5.84 18.05
N LEU A 55 -10.01 -5.59 19.08
CA LEU A 55 -9.57 -5.64 20.48
C LEU A 55 -9.34 -7.08 20.94
N LYS A 56 -10.20 -8.03 20.55
CA LYS A 56 -9.97 -9.47 20.78
C LYS A 56 -8.68 -9.96 20.15
N SER A 57 -8.32 -9.44 18.97
CA SER A 57 -7.07 -9.79 18.29
C SER A 57 -5.82 -9.08 18.87
N GLY A 58 -5.92 -8.48 20.07
CA GLY A 58 -4.78 -7.93 20.81
C GLY A 58 -4.43 -6.46 20.50
N ARG A 59 -5.27 -5.72 19.77
CA ARG A 59 -5.03 -4.29 19.52
C ARG A 59 -5.23 -3.47 20.79
N THR A 60 -4.30 -2.57 21.11
CA THR A 60 -4.41 -1.65 22.25
C THR A 60 -4.64 -0.19 21.84
N SER A 61 -4.39 0.20 20.59
CA SER A 61 -4.53 1.59 20.12
C SER A 61 -5.92 1.93 19.55
N VAL A 62 -6.47 3.09 19.95
CA VAL A 62 -7.81 3.63 19.58
C VAL A 62 -7.78 4.65 18.44
N THR A 63 -6.59 5.08 18.03
CA THR A 63 -6.41 5.97 16.87
C THR A 63 -6.49 5.16 15.57
N HIS A 64 -6.84 5.85 14.49
CA HIS A 64 -6.44 5.37 13.17
C HIS A 64 -4.91 5.38 13.21
N GLU A 65 -4.31 4.20 13.25
CA GLU A 65 -2.93 4.08 12.81
C GLU A 65 -3.00 4.44 11.34
N GLU A 66 -2.31 5.52 10.93
CA GLU A 66 -1.80 5.57 9.56
C GLU A 66 -1.32 4.16 9.29
N GLY A 67 -1.98 3.50 8.32
CA GLY A 67 -1.87 2.06 8.21
C GLY A 67 -0.41 1.69 8.35
N ALA A 68 -0.12 0.61 9.06
CA ALA A 68 1.17 -0.03 8.95
C ALA A 68 1.32 -0.46 7.49
N GLY A 69 1.61 0.50 6.61
CA GLY A 69 2.32 0.29 5.39
C GLY A 69 3.54 -0.50 5.80
N ARG A 70 3.84 -1.48 4.96
CA ARG A 70 5.01 -2.34 5.06
C ARG A 70 6.18 -1.55 5.66
N PRO A 71 6.76 -1.98 6.80
CA PRO A 71 7.98 -1.36 7.29
C PRO A 71 8.99 -1.43 6.14
N SER A 72 9.33 -0.28 5.59
CA SER A 72 10.22 -0.20 4.45
C SER A 72 11.64 -0.24 4.98
N THR A 73 12.08 -1.44 5.35
CA THR A 73 13.45 -1.71 5.79
C THR A 73 14.48 -1.37 4.71
N THR A 74 14.06 -1.11 3.46
CA THR A 74 14.91 -0.69 2.34
C THR A 74 14.95 0.84 2.13
N THR A 75 13.99 1.59 2.70
CA THR A 75 13.88 3.06 2.57
C THR A 75 14.56 3.76 3.74
N ASN A 76 15.85 3.49 3.97
CA ASN A 76 16.63 4.33 4.88
C ASN A 76 16.86 5.70 4.22
N LYS A 77 16.77 6.78 5.01
CA LYS A 77 17.03 8.16 4.58
C LYS A 77 18.35 8.28 3.81
N ASP A 78 19.38 7.56 4.24
CA ASP A 78 20.70 7.53 3.59
C ASP A 78 20.65 6.92 2.17
N ASN A 79 19.85 5.87 1.97
CA ASN A 79 19.69 5.24 0.65
C ASN A 79 18.91 6.16 -0.29
N ILE A 80 17.89 6.84 0.24
CA ILE A 80 17.13 7.85 -0.49
C ILE A 80 18.07 8.99 -0.90
N GLU A 81 18.78 9.60 0.05
CA GLU A 81 19.71 10.70 -0.24
C GLU A 81 20.79 10.30 -1.24
N ARG A 82 21.32 9.08 -1.16
CA ARG A 82 22.30 8.54 -2.12
C ARG A 82 21.71 8.30 -3.52
N LEU A 83 20.44 7.90 -3.61
CA LEU A 83 19.75 7.79 -4.89
C LEU A 83 19.53 9.19 -5.49
N LEU A 84 19.01 10.12 -4.69
CA LEU A 84 18.69 11.48 -5.12
C LEU A 84 19.92 12.28 -5.55
N SER A 85 21.09 12.06 -4.93
CA SER A 85 22.33 12.79 -5.28
C SER A 85 22.88 12.46 -6.67
N LYS A 86 22.44 11.35 -7.29
CA LYS A 86 22.89 10.92 -8.63
C LYS A 86 21.94 11.33 -9.75
N GLY A 87 20.81 11.95 -9.42
CA GLY A 87 19.69 12.13 -10.35
C GLY A 87 18.99 10.80 -10.60
N VAL A 88 17.68 10.75 -10.38
CA VAL A 88 16.87 9.54 -10.61
C VAL A 88 15.84 9.85 -11.68
N VAL A 89 15.80 8.99 -12.69
CA VAL A 89 14.70 8.96 -13.65
C VAL A 89 13.74 7.84 -13.25
N LEU A 90 12.50 8.21 -12.95
CA LEU A 90 11.44 7.31 -12.54
C LEU A 90 10.58 6.93 -13.75
N LEU A 91 10.40 5.63 -13.96
CA LEU A 91 9.46 5.08 -14.94
C LEU A 91 8.36 4.34 -14.17
N HIS A 92 7.12 4.81 -14.28
CA HIS A 92 5.93 4.15 -13.75
C HIS A 92 4.74 4.35 -14.70
N ASP A 93 3.67 3.58 -14.52
CA ASP A 93 2.41 3.73 -15.26
C ASP A 93 1.62 4.98 -14.82
N ASP A 94 0.54 5.27 -15.54
CA ASP A 94 -0.31 6.45 -15.34
C ASP A 94 -1.48 6.20 -14.35
N ALA A 95 -1.41 5.14 -13.55
CA ALA A 95 -2.43 4.81 -12.57
C ALA A 95 -2.76 6.00 -11.66
N ARG A 96 -4.05 6.19 -11.35
CA ARG A 96 -4.55 7.37 -10.59
C ARG A 96 -3.75 7.72 -9.32
N PRO A 97 -3.29 6.76 -8.49
CA PRO A 97 -2.46 7.08 -7.34
C PRO A 97 -1.07 7.65 -7.72
N HIS A 98 -0.50 7.26 -8.85
CA HIS A 98 0.81 7.71 -9.31
C HIS A 98 0.76 9.12 -9.92
N THR A 99 -0.36 9.49 -10.55
CA THR A 99 -0.59 10.82 -11.14
C THR A 99 -1.29 11.80 -10.20
N ALA A 100 -1.65 11.38 -8.98
CA ALA A 100 -2.29 12.24 -7.99
C ALA A 100 -1.42 13.44 -7.61
N ALA A 101 -2.05 14.58 -7.32
CA ALA A 101 -1.37 15.83 -6.98
C ALA A 101 -0.36 15.68 -5.82
N HIS A 102 -0.72 14.89 -4.82
CA HIS A 102 0.15 14.61 -3.68
C HIS A 102 1.43 13.84 -4.08
N THR A 103 1.29 12.85 -4.97
CA THR A 103 2.42 12.08 -5.50
C THR A 103 3.31 12.96 -6.38
N ALA A 104 2.72 13.75 -7.29
CA ALA A 104 3.46 14.68 -8.13
C ALA A 104 4.24 15.73 -7.30
N GLU A 105 3.65 16.24 -6.21
CA GLU A 105 4.34 17.14 -5.28
C GLU A 105 5.53 16.46 -4.59
N THR A 106 5.36 15.20 -4.18
CA THR A 106 6.41 14.42 -3.55
C THR A 106 7.57 14.16 -4.52
N LEU A 107 7.28 13.77 -5.77
CA LEU A 107 8.30 13.55 -6.80
C LEU A 107 9.10 14.82 -7.11
N ARG A 108 8.42 15.98 -7.13
CA ARG A 108 9.08 17.29 -7.27
C ARG A 108 10.02 17.60 -6.11
N LYS A 109 9.61 17.34 -4.87
CA LYS A 109 10.46 17.49 -3.67
C LYS A 109 11.67 16.57 -3.71
N LEU A 110 11.48 15.36 -4.22
CA LEU A 110 12.53 14.37 -4.43
C LEU A 110 13.43 14.67 -5.64
N LYS A 111 13.17 15.73 -6.42
CA LYS A 111 13.95 16.07 -7.64
C LYS A 111 14.12 14.87 -8.58
N SER A 112 13.09 14.03 -8.68
CA SER A 112 13.09 12.87 -9.57
C SER A 112 12.44 13.25 -10.88
N ASP A 113 13.12 12.97 -12.00
CA ASP A 113 12.56 13.18 -13.32
C ASP A 113 11.63 12.02 -13.65
N VAL A 114 10.39 12.30 -14.05
CA VAL A 114 9.42 11.26 -14.42
C VAL A 114 9.44 11.08 -15.92
N MET A 115 9.73 9.86 -16.37
CA MET A 115 9.69 9.49 -17.77
C MET A 115 8.24 9.34 -18.23
N ALA A 116 7.92 9.88 -19.41
CA ALA A 116 6.60 9.69 -20.01
C ALA A 116 6.36 8.19 -20.28
N HIS A 117 5.19 7.70 -19.90
CA HIS A 117 4.76 6.34 -20.14
C HIS A 117 3.35 6.36 -20.76
N PRO A 118 3.16 5.72 -21.93
CA PRO A 118 1.85 5.64 -22.56
C PRO A 118 0.88 4.77 -21.75
N SER A 119 -0.40 5.12 -21.77
CA SER A 119 -1.45 4.33 -21.14
C SER A 119 -1.53 2.93 -21.77
N TYR A 120 -1.82 1.92 -20.95
CA TYR A 120 -2.00 0.53 -21.39
C TYR A 120 -0.81 -0.11 -22.11
N SER A 121 0.43 0.26 -21.78
CA SER A 121 1.66 -0.28 -22.40
C SER A 121 2.53 -1.09 -21.45
N PRO A 122 2.02 -2.22 -20.89
CA PRO A 122 2.82 -3.09 -20.02
C PRO A 122 4.03 -3.71 -20.74
N ASP A 123 4.00 -3.80 -22.07
CA ASP A 123 5.13 -4.22 -22.90
C ASP A 123 6.30 -3.23 -22.89
N LEU A 124 6.08 -2.00 -22.39
CA LEU A 124 7.10 -0.96 -22.18
C LEU A 124 7.46 -0.77 -20.69
N ALA A 125 6.92 -1.60 -19.79
CA ALA A 125 7.22 -1.56 -18.37
C ALA A 125 8.13 -2.74 -17.96
N PRO A 126 9.40 -2.49 -17.56
CA PRO A 126 10.33 -3.57 -17.18
C PRO A 126 9.80 -4.48 -16.06
N SER A 127 9.02 -3.92 -15.14
CA SER A 127 8.34 -4.69 -14.10
C SER A 127 7.39 -5.74 -14.68
N ASP A 128 6.62 -5.39 -15.72
CA ASP A 128 5.62 -6.28 -16.31
C ASP A 128 6.24 -7.29 -17.29
N TYR A 129 7.07 -6.84 -18.23
CA TYR A 129 7.60 -7.75 -19.26
C TYR A 129 8.78 -8.61 -18.77
N HIS A 130 9.47 -8.23 -17.68
CA HIS A 130 10.68 -8.93 -17.24
C HIS A 130 10.62 -9.45 -15.80
N LEU A 131 10.16 -8.64 -14.83
CA LEU A 131 10.24 -8.99 -13.42
C LEU A 131 9.11 -9.92 -12.97
N PHE A 132 7.86 -9.54 -13.23
CA PHE A 132 6.70 -10.20 -12.63
C PHE A 132 6.42 -11.59 -13.20
N GLY A 133 6.79 -11.87 -14.45
CA GLY A 133 6.65 -13.21 -15.04
C GLY A 133 7.44 -14.27 -14.25
N PRO A 134 8.78 -14.18 -14.22
CA PRO A 134 9.64 -15.09 -13.46
C PRO A 134 9.30 -15.15 -11.96
N LEU A 135 8.95 -14.01 -11.34
CA LEU A 135 8.52 -13.99 -9.95
C LEU A 135 7.24 -14.80 -9.73
N LYS A 136 6.22 -14.61 -10.58
CA LYS A 136 4.97 -15.37 -10.49
C LYS A 136 5.21 -16.87 -10.69
N GLU A 137 6.09 -17.25 -11.61
CA GLU A 137 6.48 -18.66 -11.79
C GLU A 137 7.16 -19.22 -10.55
N ALA A 138 8.10 -18.49 -9.94
CA ALA A 138 8.79 -18.92 -8.73
C ALA A 138 7.87 -19.06 -7.50
N LEU A 139 6.77 -18.31 -7.47
CA LEU A 139 5.77 -18.36 -6.40
C LEU A 139 4.59 -19.29 -6.74
N ARG A 140 4.51 -19.80 -7.98
CA ARG A 140 3.38 -20.59 -8.47
C ARG A 140 3.19 -21.84 -7.61
N GLY A 141 1.93 -22.12 -7.27
CA GLY A 141 1.55 -23.32 -6.51
C GLY A 141 1.87 -23.27 -5.01
N ARG A 142 2.54 -22.22 -4.52
CA ARG A 142 2.80 -22.04 -3.09
C ARG A 142 1.58 -21.44 -2.39
N ARG A 143 1.24 -21.98 -1.22
CA ARG A 143 0.25 -21.39 -0.31
C ARG A 143 0.97 -20.74 0.85
N PHE A 144 0.74 -19.45 1.02
CA PHE A 144 1.27 -18.68 2.13
C PHE A 144 0.19 -18.50 3.19
N THR A 145 0.58 -18.55 4.45
CA THR A 145 -0.33 -18.44 5.59
C THR A 145 -0.34 -17.03 6.20
N SER A 146 0.61 -16.19 5.81
CA SER A 146 0.72 -14.80 6.26
C SER A 146 1.40 -13.90 5.23
N ASP A 147 1.14 -12.59 5.33
CA ASP A 147 1.81 -11.58 4.51
C ASP A 147 3.34 -11.57 4.71
N GLN A 148 3.80 -11.92 5.92
CA GLN A 148 5.22 -11.96 6.24
C GLN A 148 5.93 -13.03 5.42
N GLU A 149 5.32 -14.20 5.30
CA GLU A 149 5.84 -15.32 4.52
C GLU A 149 5.95 -14.96 3.02
N VAL A 150 4.94 -14.24 2.49
CA VAL A 150 4.97 -13.73 1.11
C VAL A 150 6.12 -12.73 0.92
N LYS A 151 6.28 -11.78 1.85
CA LYS A 151 7.35 -10.77 1.79
C LYS A 151 8.72 -11.43 1.79
N GLU A 152 8.96 -12.39 2.68
CA GLU A 152 10.22 -13.12 2.79
C GLU A 152 10.52 -13.92 1.52
N ALA A 153 9.53 -14.61 0.96
CA ALA A 153 9.70 -15.34 -0.29
C ALA A 153 10.06 -14.41 -1.47
N VAL A 154 9.39 -13.26 -1.58
CA VAL A 154 9.69 -12.25 -2.60
C VAL A 154 11.09 -11.66 -2.39
N HIS A 155 11.45 -11.30 -1.16
CA HIS A 155 12.78 -10.76 -0.84
C HIS A 155 13.90 -11.76 -1.16
N ALA A 156 13.72 -13.02 -0.75
CA ALA A 156 14.67 -14.08 -1.05
C ALA A 156 14.84 -14.30 -2.55
N TRP A 157 13.74 -14.31 -3.30
CA TRP A 157 13.79 -14.44 -4.76
C TRP A 157 14.51 -13.27 -5.44
N LEU A 158 14.20 -12.03 -5.03
CA LEU A 158 14.87 -10.83 -5.55
C LEU A 158 16.37 -10.82 -5.24
N ALA A 159 16.75 -11.22 -4.02
CA ALA A 159 18.14 -11.29 -3.60
C ALA A 159 18.94 -12.39 -4.33
N ALA A 160 18.26 -13.43 -4.81
CA ALA A 160 18.86 -14.49 -5.61
C ALA A 160 19.10 -14.10 -7.08
N GLN A 161 18.50 -12.99 -7.57
CA GLN A 161 18.69 -12.57 -8.96
C GLN A 161 20.07 -11.94 -9.17
N LEU A 162 20.70 -12.27 -10.30
CA LEU A 162 21.95 -11.64 -10.71
C LEU A 162 21.73 -10.16 -11.06
N LYS A 163 22.75 -9.32 -10.87
CA LYS A 163 22.70 -7.92 -11.31
C LYS A 163 22.43 -7.79 -12.81
N THR A 164 22.87 -8.77 -13.60
CA THR A 164 22.65 -8.83 -15.04
C THR A 164 21.17 -8.89 -15.39
N PHE A 165 20.37 -9.66 -14.66
CA PHE A 165 18.91 -9.76 -14.81
C PHE A 165 18.26 -8.37 -14.84
N PHE A 166 18.51 -7.55 -13.82
CA PHE A 166 17.96 -6.19 -13.77
C PHE A 166 18.51 -5.31 -14.89
N SER A 167 19.82 -5.36 -15.16
CA SER A 167 20.44 -4.52 -16.19
C SER A 167 19.97 -4.84 -17.61
N GLU A 168 19.71 -6.11 -17.91
CA GLU A 168 19.19 -6.57 -19.20
C GLU A 168 17.79 -6.05 -19.44
N SER A 169 16.94 -6.05 -18.40
CA SER A 169 15.59 -5.49 -18.50
C SER A 169 15.62 -4.03 -18.97
N ILE A 170 16.51 -3.21 -18.40
CA ILE A 170 16.65 -1.79 -18.75
C ILE A 170 17.24 -1.61 -20.15
N ARG A 171 18.22 -2.42 -20.57
CA ARG A 171 18.76 -2.36 -21.94
C ARG A 171 17.71 -2.73 -22.98
N ASN A 172 16.87 -3.73 -22.69
CA ASN A 172 15.81 -4.18 -23.60
C ASN A 172 14.71 -3.14 -23.80
N LEU A 173 14.60 -2.14 -22.92
CA LEU A 173 13.62 -1.06 -23.05
C LEU A 173 13.84 -0.26 -24.35
N VAL A 174 15.10 -0.01 -24.72
CA VAL A 174 15.45 0.69 -25.96
C VAL A 174 14.93 -0.06 -27.18
N GLN A 175 15.16 -1.37 -27.23
CA GLN A 175 14.69 -2.22 -28.34
C GLN A 175 13.16 -2.27 -28.40
N ARG A 176 12.49 -2.29 -27.24
CA ARG A 176 11.02 -2.29 -27.15
C ARG A 176 10.42 -0.96 -27.63
N TRP A 177 11.03 0.17 -27.29
CA TRP A 177 10.62 1.46 -27.84
C TRP A 177 10.79 1.53 -29.35
N THR A 178 11.93 1.06 -29.89
CA THR A 178 12.13 0.99 -31.35
C THR A 178 11.03 0.18 -32.01
N LYS A 179 10.71 -1.01 -31.48
CA LYS A 179 9.61 -1.84 -32.01
C LYS A 179 8.25 -1.16 -31.92
N CYS A 180 7.95 -0.46 -30.82
CA CYS A 180 6.70 0.29 -30.67
C CYS A 180 6.57 1.38 -31.74
N VAL A 181 7.66 2.12 -32.02
CA VAL A 181 7.69 3.14 -33.07
C VAL A 181 7.51 2.52 -34.46
N GLU A 182 8.23 1.43 -34.76
CA GLU A 182 8.11 0.70 -36.03
C GLU A 182 6.68 0.18 -36.26
N LYS A 183 6.01 -0.23 -35.18
CA LYS A 183 4.62 -0.69 -35.18
C LYS A 183 3.59 0.43 -35.03
N GLN A 184 4.01 1.70 -35.10
CA GLN A 184 3.11 2.86 -34.99
C GLN A 184 2.24 2.86 -33.72
N GLY A 185 2.76 2.32 -32.61
CA GLY A 185 2.06 2.25 -31.33
C GLY A 185 1.30 0.95 -31.08
N ASP A 186 1.27 0.01 -32.03
CA ASP A 186 0.72 -1.33 -31.79
C ASP A 186 1.62 -2.17 -30.87
N TYR A 187 1.00 -3.09 -30.15
CA TYR A 187 1.68 -3.97 -29.20
C TYR A 187 2.84 -4.74 -29.84
N ALA A 188 4.00 -4.68 -29.19
CA ALA A 188 5.09 -5.58 -29.52
C ALA A 188 4.79 -6.97 -28.93
N GLU A 189 4.48 -7.95 -29.79
CA GLU A 189 4.37 -9.36 -29.39
C GLU A 189 5.62 -9.82 -28.61
N LYS A 190 5.40 -10.77 -27.70
CA LYS A 190 6.42 -11.31 -26.80
C LYS A 190 7.51 -12.09 -27.52
#